data_AF-A0A7V8Y3X5-F1
#
_entry.id   AF-A0A7V8Y3X5-F1
#
_cell.length_a   1.000
_cell.length_b   1.000
_cell.length_c   1.000
_cell.angle_alpha   90.00
_cell.angle_beta   90.00
_cell.angle_gamma   90.00
#
_symmetry.space_group_name_H-M   'P 1'
#
loop_
_entity.id
_entity.type
_entity.pdbx_description
1 polymer ?
#
loop_
_entity_poly.entity_id
_entity_poly.type
_entity_poly.pdbx_seq_one_letter_code
_entity_poly.pdbx_strand_id
1 'polypeptide(L)'
;MAASSSATTVWHGGLADGSGVTKPESGAFPSTDVSWASRTKRAAGNTSPEELLAAAHASCYCMQLSHVLGEAGSPPEQLEAKVTVLFVPGEGVKSSHIDVTGQVTSLTRTAGTGRERNRDRHRDRPAG
;
A
#
# COMPACT_ATOMS: atom_id res chain seq x y z
N MET A 1 -0.43 22.49 10.47
CA MET A 1 0.89 22.13 11.03
C MET A 1 1.49 21.04 10.15
N ALA A 2 2.81 21.04 9.94
CA ALA A 2 3.50 19.98 9.21
C ALA A 2 4.09 18.97 10.20
N ALA A 3 4.07 17.69 9.84
CA ALA A 3 4.73 16.62 10.58
C ALA A 3 5.65 15.84 9.63
N SER A 4 6.75 15.31 10.16
CA SER A 4 7.65 14.40 9.44
C SER A 4 7.67 13.04 10.14
N SER A 5 7.86 11.97 9.37
CA SER A 5 8.00 10.60 9.89
C SER A 5 9.03 9.89 9.05
N SER A 6 9.84 9.03 9.67
CA SER A 6 10.92 8.35 8.97
C SER A 6 11.13 6.91 9.46
N ALA A 7 11.84 6.14 8.65
CA ALA A 7 12.29 4.79 8.94
C ALA A 7 13.67 4.60 8.32
N THR A 8 14.51 3.80 8.96
CA THR A 8 15.88 3.51 8.49
C THR A 8 16.01 2.04 8.13
N THR A 9 16.67 1.77 7.00
CA THR A 9 17.12 0.41 6.64
C THR A 9 18.63 0.38 6.63
N VAL A 10 19.23 -0.56 7.37
CA VAL A 10 20.67 -0.85 7.28
C VAL A 10 20.83 -2.13 6.46
N TRP A 11 21.65 -2.08 5.41
CA TRP A 11 21.91 -3.21 4.50
C TRP A 11 23.38 -3.61 4.52
N HIS A 12 23.65 -4.91 4.44
CA HIS A 12 24.99 -5.48 4.37
C HIS A 12 25.11 -6.46 3.21
N GLY A 13 26.24 -6.43 2.49
CA GLY A 13 26.54 -7.36 1.40
C GLY A 13 25.96 -6.97 0.04
N GLY A 14 26.12 -7.88 -0.93
CA GLY A 14 25.57 -7.72 -2.29
C GLY A 14 24.05 -7.95 -2.34
N LEU A 15 23.42 -7.76 -3.50
CA LEU A 15 21.97 -7.92 -3.62
C LEU A 15 21.53 -9.38 -3.42
N ALA A 16 22.27 -10.34 -3.97
CA ALA A 16 21.86 -11.75 -4.01
C ALA A 16 22.02 -12.47 -2.67
N ASP A 17 23.06 -12.12 -1.91
CA ASP A 17 23.50 -12.75 -0.66
C ASP A 17 23.36 -11.84 0.56
N GLY A 18 23.11 -10.55 0.35
CA GLY A 18 22.96 -9.58 1.41
C GLY A 18 21.60 -9.60 2.09
N SER A 19 21.55 -8.88 3.20
CA SER A 19 20.37 -8.70 4.03
C SER A 19 20.39 -7.33 4.68
N GLY A 20 19.23 -6.91 5.17
CA GLY A 20 19.11 -5.69 5.93
C GLY A 20 18.04 -5.77 7.00
N VAL A 21 18.00 -4.73 7.82
CA VAL A 21 17.03 -4.57 8.90
C VAL A 21 16.37 -3.20 8.74
N THR A 22 15.05 -3.19 8.63
CA THR A 22 14.23 -1.99 8.53
C THR A 22 13.62 -1.66 9.88
N LYS A 23 13.78 -0.42 10.36
CA LYS A 23 13.25 0.06 11.64
C LYS A 23 12.46 1.38 11.46
N PRO A 24 11.19 1.44 11.89
CA PRO A 24 10.45 2.69 11.96
C PRO A 24 10.90 3.52 13.18
N GLU A 25 11.05 4.83 13.02
CA GLU A 25 11.42 5.70 14.16
C GLU A 25 10.28 5.85 15.18
N SER A 26 9.04 5.74 14.72
CA SER A 26 7.86 5.79 15.57
C SER A 26 7.73 4.60 16.52
N GLY A 27 8.46 3.51 16.28
CA GLY A 27 8.27 2.24 16.99
C GLY A 27 6.95 1.55 16.67
N ALA A 28 6.25 1.96 15.60
CA ALA A 28 4.93 1.42 15.24
C ALA A 28 4.92 -0.09 14.96
N PHE A 29 6.07 -0.66 14.56
CA PHE A 29 6.28 -2.10 14.42
C PHE A 29 7.73 -2.43 14.82
N PRO A 30 8.01 -3.68 15.23
CA PRO A 30 9.38 -4.10 15.54
C PRO A 30 10.28 -3.97 14.30
N SER A 31 11.60 -3.94 14.52
CA SER A 31 12.54 -4.05 13.40
C SER A 31 12.26 -5.32 12.60
N THR A 32 12.33 -5.21 11.27
CA THR A 32 12.00 -6.30 10.35
C THR A 32 13.18 -6.62 9.44
N ASP A 33 13.49 -7.91 9.32
CA ASP A 33 14.52 -8.39 8.41
C ASP A 33 14.02 -8.34 6.97
N VAL A 34 14.87 -7.83 6.08
CA VAL A 34 14.62 -7.72 4.64
C VAL A 34 15.78 -8.36 3.88
N SER A 35 15.46 -9.05 2.79
CA SER A 35 16.45 -9.63 1.89
C SER A 35 15.89 -9.66 0.47
N TRP A 36 16.77 -9.82 -0.51
CA TRP A 36 16.31 -10.02 -1.89
C TRP A 36 15.50 -11.32 -2.04
N ALA A 37 15.90 -12.36 -1.32
CA ALA A 37 15.19 -13.62 -1.27
C ALA A 37 13.76 -13.44 -0.75
N SER A 38 13.55 -12.78 0.40
CA SER A 38 12.20 -12.57 0.96
C SER A 38 11.35 -11.64 0.10
N ARG A 39 11.97 -10.66 -0.57
CA ARG A 39 11.28 -9.74 -1.50
C ARG A 39 10.76 -10.44 -2.76
N THR A 40 11.52 -11.39 -3.32
CA THR A 40 11.19 -12.03 -4.61
C THR A 40 10.53 -13.39 -4.47
N LYS A 41 10.89 -14.15 -3.43
CA LYS A 41 10.30 -15.42 -3.04
C LYS A 41 9.61 -15.16 -1.72
N ARG A 42 8.30 -14.90 -1.76
CA ARG A 42 7.47 -14.55 -0.60
C ARG A 42 7.66 -15.60 0.50
N ALA A 43 8.61 -15.37 1.39
CA ALA A 43 9.01 -16.31 2.42
C ALA A 43 8.07 -16.08 3.61
N ALA A 44 7.41 -17.14 4.06
CA ALA A 44 6.52 -17.06 5.21
C ALA A 44 7.26 -16.48 6.42
N GLY A 45 6.71 -15.42 7.03
CA GLY A 45 7.23 -14.80 8.26
C GLY A 45 8.04 -13.51 8.07
N ASN A 46 8.52 -13.21 6.86
CA ASN A 46 9.29 -11.98 6.60
C ASN A 46 8.46 -10.96 5.82
N THR A 47 8.57 -9.69 6.19
CA THR A 47 7.92 -8.60 5.45
C THR A 47 8.65 -8.30 4.13
N SER A 48 8.07 -7.43 3.33
CA SER A 48 8.66 -6.90 2.10
C SER A 48 8.46 -5.39 2.02
N PRO A 49 9.34 -4.65 1.31
CA PRO A 49 9.10 -3.23 1.05
C PRO A 49 7.71 -2.96 0.44
N GLU A 50 7.23 -3.87 -0.41
CA GLU A 50 5.92 -3.79 -1.04
C GLU A 50 4.75 -3.91 -0.05
N GLU A 51 4.89 -4.73 0.99
CA GLU A 51 3.90 -4.84 2.07
C GLU A 51 3.85 -3.57 2.92
N LEU A 52 5.01 -2.97 3.22
CA LEU A 52 5.07 -1.69 3.94
C LEU A 52 4.44 -0.55 3.12
N LEU A 53 4.69 -0.51 1.81
CA LEU A 53 4.03 0.42 0.88
C LEU A 53 2.52 0.19 0.83
N ALA A 54 2.08 -1.08 0.79
CA ALA A 54 0.66 -1.42 0.83
C ALA A 54 -0.01 -0.93 2.12
N ALA A 55 0.64 -1.11 3.28
CA ALA A 55 0.13 -0.66 4.58
C ALA A 55 0.01 0.88 4.65
N ALA A 56 1.02 1.60 4.18
CA ALA A 56 0.98 3.06 4.10
C ALA A 56 -0.15 3.55 3.17
N HIS A 57 -0.31 2.92 2.01
CA HIS A 57 -1.34 3.31 1.04
C HIS A 57 -2.76 3.00 1.56
N ALA A 58 -2.97 1.81 2.13
CA ALA A 58 -4.25 1.40 2.72
C ALA A 58 -4.71 2.38 3.82
N SER A 59 -3.80 2.72 4.73
CA SER A 59 -4.11 3.64 5.84
C SER A 59 -4.44 5.04 5.35
N CYS A 60 -3.65 5.59 4.42
CA CYS A 60 -3.90 6.89 3.81
C CYS A 60 -5.27 6.94 3.10
N TYR A 61 -5.59 5.90 2.32
CA TYR A 61 -6.85 5.83 1.59
C TYR A 61 -8.06 5.79 2.53
N CYS A 62 -8.02 4.96 3.58
CA CYS A 62 -9.09 4.90 4.58
C CYS A 62 -9.29 6.26 5.28
N MET A 63 -8.22 6.96 5.65
CA MET A 63 -8.32 8.27 6.29
C MET A 63 -8.96 9.31 5.36
N GLN A 64 -8.51 9.38 4.11
CA GLN A 64 -9.06 10.33 3.13
C GLN A 64 -10.52 10.02 2.78
N LEU A 65 -10.86 8.74 2.59
CA LEU A 65 -12.24 8.34 2.29
C LEU A 65 -13.17 8.65 3.46
N SER A 66 -12.74 8.40 4.70
CA SER A 66 -13.48 8.77 5.90
C SER A 66 -13.73 10.28 5.97
N HIS A 67 -12.70 11.09 5.67
CA HIS A 67 -12.83 12.55 5.63
C HIS A 67 -13.88 13.00 4.61
N VAL A 68 -13.80 12.54 3.36
CA VAL A 68 -14.74 12.91 2.29
C VAL A 68 -16.18 12.50 2.63
N LEU A 69 -16.37 11.28 3.16
CA LEU A 69 -17.68 10.79 3.58
C LEU A 69 -18.24 11.61 4.75
N GLY A 70 -17.38 12.03 5.68
CA GLY A 70 -17.74 12.94 6.78
C GLY A 70 -18.16 14.33 6.30
N GLU A 71 -17.43 14.92 5.35
CA GLU A 71 -17.81 16.20 4.72
C GLU A 71 -19.16 16.11 3.98
N ALA A 72 -19.48 14.93 3.42
CA ALA A 72 -20.76 14.64 2.80
C ALA A 72 -21.89 14.31 3.81
N GLY A 73 -21.64 14.44 5.12
CA GLY A 73 -22.64 14.17 6.16
C GLY A 73 -22.96 12.69 6.37
N SER A 74 -22.13 11.78 5.84
CA SER A 74 -22.29 10.33 5.92
C SER A 74 -21.00 9.66 6.41
N PRO A 75 -20.47 10.01 7.60
CA PRO A 75 -19.23 9.42 8.11
C PRO A 75 -19.37 7.89 8.19
N PRO A 76 -18.33 7.12 7.81
CA PRO A 76 -18.39 5.67 7.84
C PRO A 76 -18.33 5.15 9.29
N GLU A 77 -19.06 4.07 9.56
CA GLU A 77 -18.88 3.29 10.80
C GLU A 77 -17.61 2.44 10.72
N GLN A 78 -17.30 1.93 9.53
CA GLN A 78 -16.12 1.11 9.27
C GLN A 78 -15.66 1.27 7.82
N LEU A 79 -14.35 1.32 7.61
CA LEU A 79 -13.71 1.14 6.31
C LEU A 79 -12.61 0.08 6.44
N GLU A 80 -12.56 -0.83 5.49
CA GLU A 80 -11.48 -1.80 5.35
C GLU A 80 -10.92 -1.67 3.93
N ALA A 81 -9.64 -1.32 3.82
CA ALA A 81 -8.93 -1.28 2.55
C ALA A 81 -7.81 -2.32 2.54
N LYS A 82 -7.85 -3.20 1.55
CA LYS A 82 -6.77 -4.13 1.22
C LYS A 82 -6.03 -3.60 0.01
N VAL A 83 -4.72 -3.38 0.17
CA VAL A 83 -3.87 -2.92 -0.94
C VAL A 83 -2.93 -4.05 -1.36
N THR A 84 -2.85 -4.27 -2.67
CA THR A 84 -1.92 -5.21 -3.30
C THR A 84 -0.94 -4.45 -4.16
N VAL A 85 0.34 -4.47 -3.79
CA VAL A 85 1.43 -3.86 -4.56
C VAL A 85 2.10 -4.93 -5.42
N LEU A 86 2.21 -4.69 -6.73
CA LEU A 86 2.91 -5.56 -7.67
C LEU A 86 4.36 -5.08 -7.83
N PHE A 87 5.30 -5.97 -7.55
CA PHE A 87 6.71 -5.78 -7.84
C PHE A 87 7.19 -6.81 -8.86
N VAL A 88 7.96 -6.34 -9.85
CA VAL A 88 8.57 -7.17 -10.89
C VAL A 88 10.09 -7.03 -10.79
N PRO A 89 10.84 -8.11 -10.50
CA PRO A 89 12.30 -8.08 -10.45
C PRO A 89 12.90 -7.49 -11.75
N GLY A 90 13.82 -6.54 -11.61
CA GLY A 90 14.45 -5.84 -12.74
C GLY A 90 13.64 -4.65 -13.29
N GLU A 91 12.35 -4.54 -12.98
CA GLU A 91 11.52 -3.40 -13.41
C GLU A 91 11.06 -2.50 -12.26
N GLY A 92 10.93 -3.04 -11.05
CA GLY A 92 10.47 -2.30 -9.87
C GLY A 92 8.98 -2.49 -9.54
N VAL A 93 8.42 -1.56 -8.77
CA VAL A 93 6.99 -1.53 -8.43
C VAL A 93 6.20 -1.06 -9.65
N LYS A 94 5.20 -1.85 -10.07
CA LYS A 94 4.42 -1.61 -11.30
C LYS A 94 3.02 -1.09 -11.04
N SER A 95 2.38 -1.53 -9.96
CA SER A 95 1.02 -1.12 -9.63
C SER A 95 0.72 -1.24 -8.14
N SER A 96 -0.31 -0.50 -7.72
CA SER A 96 -0.92 -0.59 -6.39
C SER A 96 -2.44 -0.65 -6.57
N HIS A 97 -3.02 -1.82 -6.31
CA HIS A 97 -4.45 -2.07 -6.44
C HIS A 97 -5.11 -2.01 -5.06
N ILE A 98 -6.24 -1.31 -4.94
CA ILE A 98 -6.98 -1.17 -3.69
C ILE A 98 -8.34 -1.83 -3.84
N ASP A 99 -8.66 -2.77 -2.96
CA ASP A 99 -10.01 -3.27 -2.72
C ASP A 99 -10.51 -2.67 -1.41
N VAL A 100 -11.63 -1.95 -1.43
CA VAL A 100 -12.19 -1.28 -0.25
C VAL A 100 -13.63 -1.71 -0.01
N THR A 101 -13.95 -2.00 1.25
CA THR A 101 -15.31 -2.22 1.74
C THR A 101 -15.59 -1.21 2.86
N GLY A 102 -16.85 -0.80 2.98
CA GLY A 102 -17.25 0.19 3.97
C GLY A 102 -18.68 0.01 4.45
N GLN A 103 -18.92 0.33 5.72
CA GLN A 103 -20.24 0.39 6.34
C GLN A 103 -20.58 1.84 6.63
N VAL A 104 -21.71 2.31 6.10
CA VAL A 104 -22.17 3.70 6.25
C VAL A 104 -23.69 3.70 6.42
N THR A 105 -24.18 4.24 7.53
CA THR A 105 -25.58 4.12 7.97
C THR A 105 -26.57 4.87 7.07
N SER A 106 -26.15 5.97 6.46
CA SER A 106 -27.06 6.93 5.80
C SER A 106 -26.84 7.10 4.30
N LEU A 107 -26.11 6.17 3.65
CA LEU A 107 -25.93 6.26 2.20
C LEU A 107 -27.24 5.94 1.48
N THR A 108 -27.92 6.97 1.01
CA THR A 108 -28.95 6.79 -0.01
C THR A 108 -28.25 6.32 -1.27
N ARG A 109 -28.54 5.09 -1.71
CA ARG A 109 -27.97 4.48 -2.92
C ARG A 109 -28.38 5.29 -4.15
N THR A 110 -27.65 6.35 -4.45
CA THR A 110 -27.66 6.91 -5.81
C THR A 110 -26.94 5.87 -6.65
N ALA A 111 -27.67 5.24 -7.58
CA ALA A 111 -27.16 4.20 -8.45
C ALA A 111 -26.11 4.74 -9.44
N GLY A 112 -24.95 5.14 -8.93
CA GLY A 112 -23.72 5.20 -9.68
C GLY A 112 -23.05 3.84 -9.56
N THR A 113 -23.14 3.04 -10.62
CA THR A 113 -22.37 1.79 -10.75
C THR A 113 -20.88 2.12 -10.94
N GLY A 114 -20.23 2.58 -9.86
CA GLY A 114 -18.79 2.75 -9.78
C GLY A 114 -18.10 1.41 -9.60
N ARG A 115 -18.20 0.52 -10.60
CA ARG A 115 -17.25 -0.59 -10.73
C ARG A 115 -16.03 -0.02 -11.43
N GLU A 116 -15.23 0.75 -10.70
CA GLU A 116 -13.97 1.27 -11.19
C GLU A 116 -12.97 0.12 -11.27
N ARG A 117 -13.10 -0.66 -12.35
CA ARG A 117 -12.01 -1.51 -12.81
C ARG A 117 -10.92 -0.57 -13.27
N ASN A 118 -9.95 -0.34 -12.41
CA ASN A 118 -8.66 0.21 -12.78
C ASN A 118 -8.00 -0.74 -13.80
N ARG A 119 -8.41 -0.64 -15.06
CA ARG A 119 -7.67 -1.21 -16.19
C ARG A 119 -6.61 -0.19 -16.52
N ASP A 120 -5.45 -0.43 -15.94
CA ASP A 120 -4.17 0.15 -16.30
C ASP A 120 -4.01 0.08 -17.83
N ARG A 121 -4.34 1.16 -18.55
CA ARG A 121 -4.15 1.28 -19.99
C ARG A 121 -2.76 1.85 -20.28
N HIS A 122 -1.73 1.18 -19.77
CA HIS A 122 -0.35 1.55 -20.07
C HIS A 122 0.32 0.73 -21.18
N ARG A 123 -0.45 -0.04 -21.97
CA ARG A 123 0.00 -0.57 -23.25
C ARG A 123 -0.73 0.16 -24.38
N ASP A 124 -0.06 1.15 -24.95
CA ASP A 124 0.03 1.42 -26.39
C ASP A 124 0.58 2.85 -26.62
N ARG A 125 1.91 2.96 -26.56
CA ARG A 125 2.63 3.99 -27.34
C ARG A 125 3.65 3.25 -28.20
N PRO A 126 3.52 3.26 -29.54
CA PRO A 126 4.54 2.70 -30.40
C PRO A 126 5.82 3.56 -30.30
N ALA A 127 6.96 2.89 -30.25
CA ALA A 127 8.27 3.51 -30.36
C ALA A 127 8.35 4.24 -31.72
N GLY A 128 8.62 5.53 -31.67
CA GLY A 128 9.10 6.34 -32.79
C GLY A 128 10.52 6.78 -32.47
#